data_AF-A0A101M8I1-F1
#
_entry.id   AF-A0A101M8I1-F1
#
_cell.length_a   1.000
_cell.length_b   1.000
_cell.length_c   1.000
_cell.angle_alpha   90.00
_cell.angle_beta   90.00
_cell.angle_gamma   90.00
#
_symmetry.space_group_name_H-M   'P 1'
#
loop_
_entity.id
_entity.type
_entity.pdbx_description
1 polymer ?
#
loop_
_entity_poly.entity_id
_entity_poly.type
_entity_poly.pdbx_seq_one_letter_code
_entity_poly.pdbx_strand_id
1 'polypeptide(L)'
;MRRKQEVPTALISVTVRPVEALYRALEKYYASQQDPEEPEIWIAIIFVPDDANTKPHHAHKLAQQLMDNEDANAFKYEYLFEREIPMSYLKHDVSLKELTKRGLSHGMFLDAERSFPSTLEEFWKVIMSEILSDTYGAGRWLGGIARAFGVGAPVYEIANKIFSDSLGNFGHIDRNRQYVDVYWANDGEDLECHGGIEFGSICYIEDGINDELDSWLGV
;
A
#
# COMPACT_ATOMS: atom_id res chain seq x y z
N MET A 1 17.37 39.85 -21.09
CA MET A 1 16.17 39.00 -20.86
C MET A 1 16.54 37.89 -19.88
N ARG A 2 16.19 38.03 -18.59
CA ARG A 2 16.28 36.91 -17.64
C ARG A 2 15.13 35.96 -17.95
N ARG A 3 15.41 34.70 -18.27
CA ARG A 3 14.40 33.63 -18.22
C ARG A 3 13.77 33.71 -16.82
N LYS A 4 12.46 33.89 -16.71
CA LYS A 4 11.75 33.65 -15.45
C LYS A 4 12.06 32.20 -15.09
N GLN A 5 12.89 32.02 -14.08
CA GLN A 5 13.07 30.73 -13.45
C GLN A 5 11.76 30.47 -12.73
N GLU A 6 10.90 29.68 -13.34
CA GLU A 6 9.73 29.09 -12.71
C GLU A 6 10.24 28.05 -11.71
N VAL A 7 10.84 28.51 -10.61
CA VAL A 7 11.33 27.62 -9.55
C VAL A 7 10.13 26.84 -9.01
N PRO A 8 10.13 25.50 -9.04
CA PRO A 8 9.08 24.72 -8.38
C PRO A 8 9.09 25.07 -6.89
N THR A 9 8.01 25.64 -6.38
CA THR A 9 7.89 26.01 -4.96
C THR A 9 7.44 24.85 -4.08
N ALA A 10 7.02 23.72 -4.68
CA ALA A 10 6.61 22.52 -3.96
C ALA A 10 6.83 21.26 -4.80
N LEU A 11 7.27 20.19 -4.13
CA LEU A 11 7.28 18.83 -4.64
C LEU A 11 6.24 18.02 -3.88
N ILE A 12 5.47 17.20 -4.58
CA ILE A 12 4.50 16.30 -3.97
C ILE A 12 5.01 14.87 -4.15
N SER A 13 5.25 14.17 -3.04
CA SER A 13 5.63 12.76 -3.04
C SER A 13 4.41 11.86 -3.07
N VAL A 14 4.48 10.82 -3.89
CA VAL A 14 3.50 9.73 -3.94
C VAL A 14 4.24 8.40 -3.99
N THR A 15 3.61 7.36 -3.45
CA THR A 15 4.17 6.00 -3.43
C THR A 15 3.34 5.06 -4.28
N VAL A 16 3.99 4.07 -4.90
CA VAL A 16 3.31 2.94 -5.57
C VAL A 16 3.00 1.79 -4.61
N ARG A 17 3.37 1.92 -3.32
CA ARG A 17 3.15 0.93 -2.27
C ARG A 17 1.91 1.28 -1.45
N PRO A 18 0.73 0.70 -1.75
CA PRO A 18 -0.49 1.02 -1.01
C PRO A 18 -0.39 0.65 0.47
N VAL A 19 0.37 -0.38 0.84
CA VAL A 19 0.51 -0.78 2.25
C VAL A 19 1.28 0.27 3.03
N GLU A 20 2.34 0.82 2.43
CA GLU A 20 3.09 1.92 3.03
C GLU A 20 2.25 3.18 3.18
N ALA A 21 1.50 3.55 2.15
CA ALA A 21 0.57 4.68 2.21
C ALA A 21 -0.46 4.49 3.32
N LEU A 22 -1.03 3.28 3.43
CA LEU A 22 -2.03 2.93 4.43
C LEU A 22 -1.46 2.98 5.85
N TYR A 23 -0.30 2.36 6.07
CA TYR A 23 0.39 2.36 7.34
C TYR A 23 0.66 3.79 7.84
N ARG A 24 1.32 4.62 7.02
CA ARG A 24 1.65 6.01 7.37
C ARG A 24 0.41 6.84 7.68
N ALA A 25 -0.69 6.57 6.97
CA ALA A 25 -1.95 7.25 7.19
C ALA A 25 -2.55 6.84 8.55
N LEU A 26 -2.67 5.53 8.80
CA LEU A 26 -3.22 4.97 10.04
C LEU A 26 -2.37 5.34 11.26
N GLU A 27 -1.04 5.24 11.17
CA GLU A 27 -0.09 5.63 12.22
C GLU A 27 -0.34 7.08 12.66
N LYS A 28 -0.39 8.02 11.70
CA LYS A 28 -0.66 9.44 11.99
C LYS A 28 -2.04 9.64 12.59
N TYR A 29 -3.05 8.95 12.08
CA TYR A 29 -4.42 9.08 12.57
C TYR A 29 -4.57 8.61 14.01
N TYR A 30 -3.97 7.48 14.37
CA TYR A 30 -4.03 6.97 15.74
C TYR A 30 -3.16 7.79 16.69
N ALA A 31 -2.01 8.31 16.24
CA ALA A 31 -1.22 9.27 17.00
C ALA A 31 -2.00 10.57 17.27
N SER A 32 -2.81 11.03 16.31
CA SER A 32 -3.54 12.30 16.42
C SER A 32 -4.84 12.25 17.21
N GLN A 33 -5.40 11.07 17.56
CA GLN A 33 -6.62 10.99 18.38
C GLN A 33 -6.46 11.56 19.80
N GLN A 34 -5.23 11.91 20.20
CA GLN A 34 -4.94 12.58 21.46
C GLN A 34 -4.93 14.12 21.33
N ASP A 35 -5.12 14.65 20.12
CA ASP A 35 -5.04 16.08 19.80
C ASP A 35 -6.44 16.69 19.55
N PRO A 36 -6.81 17.80 20.22
CA PRO A 36 -8.06 18.51 19.96
C PRO A 36 -8.17 19.16 18.56
N GLU A 37 -7.07 19.32 17.82
CA GLU A 37 -7.06 19.80 16.42
C GLU A 37 -6.69 18.66 15.45
N GLU A 38 -7.45 17.55 15.48
CA GLU A 38 -7.22 16.38 14.63
C GLU A 38 -7.02 16.76 13.14
N PRO A 39 -5.83 16.52 12.55
CA PRO A 39 -5.60 16.79 11.14
C PRO A 39 -6.44 15.84 10.29
N GLU A 40 -7.14 16.39 9.30
CA GLU A 40 -7.89 15.56 8.36
C GLU A 40 -6.92 14.86 7.41
N ILE A 41 -6.74 13.55 7.58
CA ILE A 41 -5.88 12.73 6.74
C ILE A 41 -6.70 12.10 5.62
N TRP A 42 -6.23 12.28 4.40
CA TRP A 42 -6.83 11.75 3.17
C TRP A 42 -5.89 10.77 2.48
N ILE A 43 -6.46 9.75 1.86
CA ILE A 43 -5.77 8.86 0.92
C ILE A 43 -6.31 9.16 -0.48
N ALA A 44 -5.41 9.52 -1.39
CA ALA A 44 -5.73 9.77 -2.80
C ALA A 44 -5.17 8.64 -3.67
N ILE A 45 -6.03 8.05 -4.49
CA ILE A 45 -5.68 7.07 -5.51
C ILE A 45 -5.56 7.80 -6.83
N ILE A 46 -4.38 7.70 -7.42
CA ILE A 46 -4.05 8.41 -8.66
C ILE A 46 -3.67 7.42 -9.76
N PHE A 47 -4.02 7.78 -10.99
CA PHE A 47 -3.67 7.05 -12.20
C PHE A 47 -2.96 7.99 -13.16
N VAL A 48 -1.72 7.65 -13.53
CA VAL A 48 -0.90 8.44 -14.45
C VAL A 48 -0.91 7.77 -15.83
N PRO A 49 -1.48 8.40 -16.87
CA PRO A 49 -1.47 7.87 -18.23
C PRO A 49 -0.06 7.77 -18.82
N ASP A 50 0.16 6.77 -19.67
CA ASP A 50 1.44 6.55 -20.36
C ASP A 50 1.82 7.66 -21.35
N ASP A 51 0.88 8.50 -21.78
CA ASP A 51 1.08 9.62 -22.70
C ASP A 51 1.03 10.98 -22.01
N ALA A 52 1.05 10.99 -20.67
CA ALA A 52 1.01 12.20 -19.87
C ALA A 52 2.17 13.17 -20.18
N ASN A 53 1.85 14.44 -20.40
CA ASN A 53 2.84 15.53 -20.53
C ASN A 53 3.40 15.97 -19.17
N THR A 54 2.71 15.67 -18.07
CA THR A 54 3.09 16.01 -16.68
C THR A 54 3.37 14.75 -15.87
N LYS A 55 4.20 13.87 -16.41
CA LYS A 55 4.59 12.64 -15.70
C LYS A 55 5.39 12.99 -14.44
N PRO A 56 5.15 12.29 -13.33
CA PRO A 56 5.98 12.45 -12.16
C PRO A 56 7.39 11.92 -12.42
N HIS A 57 8.36 12.48 -11.71
CA HIS A 57 9.73 12.02 -11.72
C HIS A 57 9.89 10.84 -10.77
N HIS A 58 10.60 9.80 -11.20
CA HIS A 58 10.93 8.71 -10.29
C HIS A 58 11.99 9.17 -9.29
N ALA A 59 11.66 9.22 -8.00
CA ALA A 59 12.50 9.82 -6.97
C ALA A 59 13.88 9.14 -6.86
N HIS A 60 13.91 7.81 -6.91
CA HIS A 60 15.14 7.02 -6.99
C HIS A 60 16.12 7.50 -8.08
N LYS A 61 15.63 7.78 -9.30
CA LYS A 61 16.49 8.21 -10.41
C LYS A 61 17.11 9.60 -10.17
N LEU A 62 16.40 10.47 -9.45
CA LEU A 62 16.91 11.77 -9.05
C LEU A 62 17.92 11.61 -7.89
N ALA A 63 17.61 10.77 -6.91
CA ALA A 63 18.50 10.48 -5.79
C ALA A 63 19.84 9.89 -6.24
N GLN A 64 19.83 8.96 -7.21
CA GLN A 64 21.05 8.39 -7.81
C GLN A 64 22.00 9.43 -8.43
N GLN A 65 21.55 10.65 -8.71
CA GLN A 65 22.40 11.73 -9.21
C GLN A 65 23.13 12.49 -8.09
N LEU A 66 22.73 12.29 -6.84
CA LEU A 66 23.14 13.09 -5.68
C LEU A 66 23.79 12.26 -4.57
N MET A 67 23.50 10.97 -4.49
CA MET A 67 23.98 10.07 -3.43
C MET A 67 24.33 8.67 -3.96
N ASP A 68 24.90 7.85 -3.09
CA ASP A 68 25.23 6.47 -3.39
C ASP A 68 23.97 5.63 -3.67
N ASN A 69 24.14 4.57 -4.45
CA ASN A 69 23.02 3.76 -4.92
C ASN A 69 22.26 3.04 -3.78
N GLU A 70 22.95 2.69 -2.68
CA GLU A 70 22.32 2.09 -1.51
C GLU A 70 21.36 3.07 -0.82
N ASP A 71 21.79 4.31 -0.60
CA ASP A 71 20.94 5.37 -0.03
C ASP A 71 19.80 5.74 -0.98
N ALA A 72 20.04 5.75 -2.29
CA ALA A 72 19.02 6.06 -3.29
C ALA A 72 17.87 5.04 -3.25
N ASN A 73 18.13 3.77 -2.91
CA ASN A 73 17.12 2.70 -2.86
C ASN A 73 15.98 3.00 -1.88
N ALA A 74 16.19 3.86 -0.88
CA ALA A 74 15.12 4.33 0.01
C ALA A 74 13.96 5.00 -0.76
N PHE A 75 14.22 5.51 -1.97
CA PHE A 75 13.24 6.19 -2.83
C PHE A 75 12.77 5.34 -4.01
N LYS A 76 13.00 4.02 -3.98
CA LYS A 76 12.68 3.08 -5.07
C LYS A 76 11.19 3.09 -5.45
N TYR A 77 10.31 3.39 -4.51
CA TYR A 77 8.87 3.33 -4.72
C TYR A 77 8.20 4.71 -4.78
N GLU A 78 9.00 5.77 -4.65
CA GLU A 78 8.54 7.15 -4.59
C GLU A 78 8.59 7.83 -5.96
N TYR A 79 7.57 8.62 -6.22
CA TYR A 79 7.44 9.47 -7.40
C TYR A 79 7.12 10.90 -6.97
N LEU A 80 7.67 11.87 -7.70
CA LEU A 80 7.57 13.29 -7.38
C LEU A 80 6.83 14.04 -8.48
N PHE A 81 5.74 14.71 -8.12
CA PHE A 81 5.09 15.70 -8.96
C PHE A 81 5.64 17.09 -8.68
N GLU A 82 5.76 17.89 -9.74
CA GLU A 82 6.06 19.31 -9.61
C GLU A 82 4.75 20.09 -9.38
N ARG A 83 4.71 20.88 -8.30
CA ARG A 83 3.61 21.79 -7.92
C ARG A 83 2.31 21.13 -7.48
N GLU A 84 1.70 20.31 -8.33
CA GLU A 84 0.37 19.72 -8.10
C GLU A 84 0.23 18.35 -8.76
N ILE A 85 -0.68 17.54 -8.24
CA ILE A 85 -1.17 16.36 -8.94
C ILE A 85 -2.32 16.84 -9.84
N PRO A 86 -2.26 16.67 -11.17
CA PRO A 86 -3.37 17.03 -12.04
C PRO A 86 -4.67 16.34 -11.62
N MET A 87 -5.77 17.09 -11.53
CA MET A 87 -7.07 16.53 -11.16
C MET A 87 -7.53 15.40 -12.09
N SER A 88 -7.08 15.38 -13.34
CA SER A 88 -7.35 14.29 -14.28
C SER A 88 -6.72 12.95 -13.87
N TYR A 89 -5.71 12.98 -12.99
CA TYR A 89 -5.06 11.77 -12.46
C TYR A 89 -5.76 11.26 -11.21
N LEU A 90 -6.50 12.11 -10.48
CA LEU A 90 -7.22 11.68 -9.30
C LEU A 90 -8.38 10.75 -9.70
N LYS A 91 -8.30 9.48 -9.31
CA LYS A 91 -9.35 8.49 -9.55
C LYS A 91 -10.32 8.43 -8.39
N HIS A 92 -9.80 8.53 -7.18
CA HIS A 92 -10.58 8.43 -5.96
C HIS A 92 -9.83 9.06 -4.80
N ASP A 93 -10.55 9.63 -3.86
CA ASP A 93 -10.03 10.10 -2.59
C ASP A 93 -11.01 9.79 -1.46
N VAL A 94 -10.46 9.53 -0.29
CA VAL A 94 -11.27 9.20 0.89
C VAL A 94 -10.52 9.62 2.15
N SER A 95 -11.24 10.19 3.11
CA SER A 95 -10.67 10.52 4.41
C SER A 95 -10.53 9.27 5.26
N LEU A 96 -9.51 9.21 6.12
CA LEU A 96 -9.33 8.09 7.06
C LEU A 96 -10.51 7.95 8.01
N LYS A 97 -11.16 9.06 8.37
CA LYS A 97 -12.38 9.06 9.16
C LYS A 97 -13.50 8.27 8.49
N GLU A 98 -13.68 8.48 7.18
CA GLU A 98 -14.70 7.78 6.41
C GLU A 98 -14.31 6.31 6.16
N LEU A 99 -13.03 6.01 5.92
CA LEU A 99 -12.52 4.64 5.88
C LEU A 99 -12.82 3.87 7.18
N THR A 100 -12.53 4.49 8.33
CA THR A 100 -12.78 3.91 9.65
C THR A 100 -14.27 3.65 9.88
N LYS A 101 -15.12 4.62 9.51
CA LYS A 101 -16.59 4.49 9.60
C LYS A 101 -17.12 3.33 8.74
N ARG A 102 -16.46 3.02 7.63
CA ARG A 102 -16.82 1.93 6.70
C ARG A 102 -16.22 0.58 7.09
N GLY A 103 -15.60 0.48 8.26
CA GLY A 103 -15.14 -0.78 8.81
C GLY A 103 -13.64 -1.05 8.65
N LEU A 104 -12.87 -0.11 8.08
CA LEU A 104 -11.40 -0.17 8.13
C LEU A 104 -10.93 0.18 9.55
N SER A 105 -11.14 -0.75 10.47
CA SER A 105 -10.91 -0.52 11.89
C SER A 105 -9.48 -0.84 12.29
N HIS A 106 -9.03 -0.20 13.37
CA HIS A 106 -7.75 -0.45 14.02
C HIS A 106 -7.54 -1.96 14.29
N GLY A 107 -8.63 -2.64 14.68
CA GLY A 107 -8.65 -4.07 14.98
C GLY A 107 -8.21 -4.98 13.83
N MET A 108 -8.33 -4.53 12.59
CA MET A 108 -7.96 -5.33 11.41
C MET A 108 -6.45 -5.48 11.26
N PHE A 109 -5.68 -4.53 11.78
CA PHE A 109 -4.23 -4.46 11.58
C PHE A 109 -3.47 -4.63 12.89
N LEU A 110 -4.09 -5.23 13.90
CA LEU A 110 -3.41 -5.49 15.16
C LEU A 110 -2.45 -6.66 15.02
N ASP A 111 -1.31 -6.56 15.68
CA ASP A 111 -0.37 -7.66 15.86
C ASP A 111 -0.91 -8.73 16.84
N ALA A 112 -0.11 -9.76 17.09
CA ALA A 112 -0.44 -10.83 18.02
C ALA A 112 -0.68 -10.35 19.46
N GLU A 113 -0.08 -9.22 19.85
CA GLU A 113 -0.24 -8.58 21.16
C GLU A 113 -1.44 -7.63 21.22
N ARG A 114 -2.21 -7.54 20.13
CA ARG A 114 -3.36 -6.64 19.94
C ARG A 114 -2.95 -5.16 19.95
N SER A 115 -1.73 -4.89 19.53
CA SER A 115 -1.16 -3.55 19.38
C SER A 115 -1.07 -3.18 17.89
N PHE A 116 -1.10 -1.88 17.58
CA PHE A 116 -0.87 -1.46 16.20
C PHE A 116 0.63 -1.52 15.89
N PRO A 117 1.03 -2.10 14.75
CA PRO A 117 2.42 -2.20 14.34
C PRO A 117 3.18 -0.90 14.51
N SER A 118 4.28 -0.96 15.23
CA SER A 118 5.16 0.16 15.51
C SER A 118 6.04 0.50 14.31
N THR A 119 6.25 -0.48 13.41
CA THR A 119 6.99 -0.31 12.17
C THR A 119 6.19 -0.75 10.94
N LEU A 120 6.58 -0.23 9.78
CA LEU A 120 6.01 -0.65 8.50
C LEU A 120 6.30 -2.13 8.19
N GLU A 121 7.43 -2.66 8.66
CA GLU A 121 7.76 -4.09 8.51
C GLU A 121 6.81 -4.98 9.30
N GLU A 122 6.54 -4.65 10.56
CA GLU A 122 5.53 -5.32 11.38
C GLU A 122 4.14 -5.25 10.73
N PHE A 123 3.80 -4.11 10.11
CA PHE A 123 2.53 -3.95 9.41
C PHE A 123 2.41 -4.89 8.20
N TRP A 124 3.49 -5.07 7.41
CA TRP A 124 3.49 -6.10 6.38
C TRP A 124 3.42 -7.50 6.96
N LYS A 125 4.08 -7.79 8.09
CA LYS A 125 4.01 -9.12 8.75
C LYS A 125 2.58 -9.47 9.14
N VAL A 126 1.80 -8.52 9.65
CA VAL A 126 0.37 -8.73 9.95
C VAL A 126 -0.40 -9.13 8.69
N ILE A 127 -0.25 -8.37 7.60
CA ILE A 127 -0.94 -8.68 6.34
C ILE A 127 -0.52 -10.05 5.78
N MET A 128 0.78 -10.35 5.77
CA MET A 128 1.27 -11.63 5.26
C MET A 128 0.88 -12.81 6.14
N SER A 129 0.84 -12.64 7.46
CA SER A 129 0.38 -13.69 8.38
C SER A 129 -1.06 -14.08 8.08
N GLU A 130 -1.91 -13.10 7.75
CA GLU A 130 -3.28 -13.38 7.36
C GLU A 130 -3.37 -14.05 5.98
N ILE A 131 -2.55 -13.64 5.02
CA ILE A 131 -2.46 -14.29 3.71
C ILE A 131 -2.02 -15.76 3.83
N LEU A 132 -1.07 -16.06 4.70
CA LEU A 132 -0.54 -17.40 4.90
C LEU A 132 -1.46 -18.31 5.71
N SER A 133 -2.41 -17.76 6.48
CA SER A 133 -3.30 -18.54 7.36
C SER A 133 -4.42 -19.23 6.57
N ASP A 134 -5.08 -18.50 5.69
CA ASP A 134 -6.14 -18.98 4.79
C ASP A 134 -6.17 -18.10 3.54
N THR A 135 -5.68 -18.62 2.41
CA THR A 135 -5.61 -17.83 1.17
C THR A 135 -6.96 -17.33 0.67
N TYR A 136 -8.03 -18.12 0.79
CA TYR A 136 -9.36 -17.66 0.35
C TYR A 136 -9.94 -16.65 1.34
N GLY A 137 -9.85 -16.95 2.65
CA GLY A 137 -10.25 -16.03 3.72
C GLY A 137 -9.49 -14.70 3.67
N ALA A 138 -8.19 -14.73 3.40
CA ALA A 138 -7.37 -13.55 3.19
C ALA A 138 -7.82 -12.74 1.96
N GLY A 139 -8.20 -13.42 0.87
CA GLY A 139 -8.83 -12.78 -0.28
C GLY A 139 -10.08 -11.99 0.12
N ARG A 140 -10.97 -12.62 0.89
CA ARG A 140 -12.17 -11.95 1.45
C ARG A 140 -11.80 -10.77 2.33
N TRP A 141 -10.79 -10.92 3.19
CA TRP A 141 -10.31 -9.87 4.09
C TRP A 141 -9.72 -8.67 3.33
N LEU A 142 -8.90 -8.91 2.30
CA LEU A 142 -8.38 -7.89 1.39
C LEU A 142 -9.51 -7.17 0.63
N GLY A 143 -10.52 -7.91 0.17
CA GLY A 143 -11.74 -7.35 -0.40
C GLY A 143 -12.47 -6.43 0.59
N GLY A 144 -12.54 -6.82 1.87
CA GLY A 144 -13.11 -6.03 2.95
C GLY A 144 -12.36 -4.71 3.19
N ILE A 145 -11.03 -4.74 3.15
CA ILE A 145 -10.18 -3.53 3.20
C ILE A 145 -10.48 -2.62 2.01
N ALA A 146 -10.46 -3.16 0.79
CA ALA A 146 -10.69 -2.38 -0.42
C ALA A 146 -12.10 -1.78 -0.46
N ARG A 147 -13.12 -2.53 -0.01
CA ARG A 147 -14.51 -2.04 0.11
C ARG A 147 -14.61 -0.77 0.94
N ALA A 148 -13.77 -0.58 1.96
CA ALA A 148 -13.84 0.60 2.81
C ALA A 148 -13.61 1.90 2.01
N PHE A 149 -12.85 1.85 0.92
CA PHE A 149 -12.67 3.00 0.02
C PHE A 149 -13.99 3.42 -0.65
N GLY A 150 -14.95 2.51 -0.77
CA GLY A 150 -16.34 2.82 -1.11
C GLY A 150 -16.68 2.76 -2.59
N VAL A 151 -17.96 2.99 -2.87
CA VAL A 151 -18.54 2.83 -4.21
C VAL A 151 -17.92 3.85 -5.16
N GLY A 152 -17.27 3.37 -6.23
CA GLY A 152 -16.55 4.19 -7.21
C GLY A 152 -15.03 4.19 -7.07
N ALA A 153 -14.48 3.65 -5.97
CA ALA A 153 -13.06 3.35 -5.89
C ALA A 153 -12.70 2.14 -6.78
N PRO A 154 -11.46 2.05 -7.30
CA PRO A 154 -10.99 0.88 -8.04
C PRO A 154 -10.68 -0.28 -7.08
N VAL A 155 -11.72 -0.81 -6.42
CA VAL A 155 -11.59 -1.73 -5.27
C VAL A 155 -10.84 -3.02 -5.59
N TYR A 156 -11.03 -3.62 -6.75
CA TYR A 156 -10.25 -4.81 -7.15
C TYR A 156 -8.76 -4.48 -7.32
N GLU A 157 -8.44 -3.32 -7.89
CA GLU A 157 -7.04 -2.89 -8.06
C GLU A 157 -6.40 -2.61 -6.69
N ILE A 158 -7.13 -1.99 -5.76
CA ILE A 158 -6.65 -1.74 -4.40
C ILE A 158 -6.32 -3.07 -3.71
N ALA A 159 -7.25 -4.03 -3.68
CA ALA A 159 -7.05 -5.32 -3.02
C ALA A 159 -5.85 -6.07 -3.61
N ASN A 160 -5.78 -6.18 -4.94
CA ASN A 160 -4.68 -6.84 -5.63
C ASN A 160 -3.34 -6.12 -5.42
N LYS A 161 -3.34 -4.78 -5.37
CA LYS A 161 -2.12 -4.01 -5.12
C LYS A 161 -1.62 -4.21 -3.69
N ILE A 162 -2.50 -4.22 -2.69
CA ILE A 162 -2.14 -4.55 -1.30
C ILE A 162 -1.51 -5.94 -1.23
N PHE A 163 -2.14 -6.95 -1.85
CA PHE A 163 -1.58 -8.30 -1.91
C PHE A 163 -0.18 -8.32 -2.54
N SER A 164 -0.05 -7.74 -3.73
CA SER A 164 1.22 -7.76 -4.48
C SER A 164 2.35 -6.98 -3.78
N ASP A 165 2.02 -5.89 -3.09
CA ASP A 165 2.97 -5.06 -2.33
C ASP A 165 3.50 -5.82 -1.11
N SER A 166 2.60 -6.49 -0.36
CA SER A 166 2.98 -7.35 0.76
C SER A 166 3.85 -8.53 0.31
N LEU A 167 3.47 -9.19 -0.79
CA LEU A 167 4.23 -10.31 -1.34
C LEU A 167 5.60 -9.85 -1.87
N GLY A 168 5.69 -8.67 -2.48
CA GLY A 168 6.95 -8.13 -2.98
C GLY A 168 7.96 -7.77 -1.89
N ASN A 169 7.52 -7.64 -0.63
CA ASN A 169 8.39 -7.33 0.49
C ASN A 169 9.07 -8.56 1.10
N PHE A 170 8.40 -9.71 1.11
CA PHE A 170 8.86 -10.93 1.80
C PHE A 170 8.97 -12.16 0.90
N GLY A 171 8.37 -12.10 -0.29
CA GLY A 171 8.26 -13.23 -1.20
C GLY A 171 9.52 -13.46 -2.02
N HIS A 172 9.99 -14.70 -2.03
CA HIS A 172 10.99 -15.22 -2.94
C HIS A 172 10.34 -16.23 -3.89
N ILE A 173 10.40 -15.97 -5.19
CA ILE A 173 9.74 -16.78 -6.20
C ILE A 173 10.61 -17.99 -6.58
N ASP A 174 10.20 -19.19 -6.21
CA ASP A 174 10.72 -20.45 -6.76
C ASP A 174 9.89 -20.86 -7.98
N ARG A 175 10.42 -20.55 -9.18
CA ARG A 175 9.77 -20.87 -10.45
C ARG A 175 9.73 -22.38 -10.75
N ASN A 176 10.64 -23.17 -10.17
CA ASN A 176 10.68 -24.61 -10.41
C ASN A 176 9.58 -25.31 -9.63
N ARG A 177 9.33 -24.85 -8.40
CA ARG A 177 8.25 -25.36 -7.53
C ARG A 177 6.91 -24.69 -7.77
N GLN A 178 6.86 -23.62 -8.56
CA GLN A 178 5.68 -22.76 -8.73
C GLN A 178 5.16 -22.29 -7.37
N TYR A 179 6.08 -21.77 -6.57
CA TYR A 179 5.88 -21.45 -5.17
C TYR A 179 6.48 -20.07 -4.86
N VAL A 180 5.85 -19.35 -3.93
CA VAL A 180 6.43 -18.15 -3.32
C VAL A 180 6.73 -18.46 -1.88
N ASP A 181 8.00 -18.66 -1.57
CA ASP A 181 8.46 -18.80 -0.19
C ASP A 181 8.46 -17.42 0.47
N VAL A 182 7.99 -17.33 1.70
CA VAL A 182 7.84 -16.07 2.41
C VAL A 182 8.80 -16.05 3.60
N TYR A 183 9.67 -15.03 3.62
CA TYR A 183 10.73 -14.91 4.62
C TYR A 183 10.69 -13.57 5.33
N TRP A 184 10.92 -13.59 6.64
CA TRP A 184 11.27 -12.42 7.43
C TRP A 184 12.05 -12.82 8.68
N ALA A 185 12.82 -11.88 9.22
CA ALA A 185 13.48 -12.06 10.51
C ALA A 185 12.48 -11.77 11.65
N ASN A 186 12.60 -12.50 12.75
CA ASN A 186 12.08 -12.04 14.04
C ASN A 186 13.15 -11.13 14.67
N ASP A 187 12.77 -10.34 15.68
CA ASP A 187 13.64 -9.30 16.27
C ASP A 187 15.01 -9.85 16.70
N GLY A 188 16.05 -9.48 15.94
CA GLY A 188 17.44 -9.87 16.19
C GLY A 188 17.83 -11.28 15.73
N GLU A 189 16.98 -11.97 14.97
CA GLU A 189 17.21 -13.32 14.44
C GLU A 189 17.59 -13.32 12.95
N ASP A 190 18.10 -14.46 12.49
CA ASP A 190 18.35 -14.70 11.07
C ASP A 190 17.04 -14.76 10.27
N LEU A 191 17.12 -14.60 8.95
CA LEU A 191 15.97 -14.68 8.06
C LEU A 191 15.39 -16.11 8.07
N GLU A 192 14.14 -16.28 8.52
CA GLU A 192 13.46 -17.58 8.57
C GLU A 192 12.34 -17.69 7.54
N CYS A 193 12.03 -18.92 7.10
CA CYS A 193 10.88 -19.20 6.23
C CYS A 193 9.63 -19.38 7.08
N HIS A 194 8.63 -18.53 6.88
CA HIS A 194 7.36 -18.55 7.64
C HIS A 194 6.25 -19.30 6.90
N GLY A 195 6.56 -19.84 5.73
CA GLY A 195 5.64 -20.60 4.88
C GLY A 195 5.75 -20.15 3.43
N GLY A 196 4.70 -20.43 2.65
CA GLY A 196 4.62 -19.89 1.33
C GLY A 196 3.30 -20.19 0.63
N ILE A 197 3.22 -19.69 -0.60
CA ILE A 197 1.99 -19.66 -1.39
C ILE A 197 2.28 -20.40 -2.69
N GLU A 198 1.56 -21.50 -2.93
CA GLU A 198 1.56 -22.14 -4.25
C GLU A 198 0.96 -21.18 -5.27
N PHE A 199 1.47 -21.17 -6.51
CA PHE A 199 0.88 -20.32 -7.55
C PHE A 199 -0.60 -20.61 -7.78
N GLY A 200 -1.01 -21.88 -7.59
CA GLY A 200 -2.42 -22.26 -7.62
C GLY A 200 -3.23 -21.58 -6.52
N SER A 201 -2.65 -21.36 -5.33
CA SER A 201 -3.36 -20.71 -4.23
C SER A 201 -3.59 -19.21 -4.44
N ILE A 202 -2.88 -18.57 -5.39
CA ILE A 202 -3.13 -17.19 -5.77
C ILE A 202 -4.56 -17.03 -6.33
N CYS A 203 -5.07 -18.04 -7.05
CA CYS A 203 -6.44 -17.95 -7.57
C CYS A 203 -7.48 -17.98 -6.44
N TYR A 204 -7.20 -18.65 -5.32
CA TYR A 204 -8.10 -18.62 -4.15
C TYR A 204 -8.15 -17.24 -3.49
N ILE A 205 -7.03 -16.50 -3.49
CA ILE A 205 -7.00 -15.12 -3.02
C ILE A 205 -7.85 -14.25 -3.95
N GLU A 206 -7.68 -14.38 -5.27
CA GLU A 206 -8.48 -13.66 -6.26
C GLU A 206 -9.97 -13.99 -6.16
N ASP A 207 -10.33 -15.26 -6.02
CA ASP A 207 -11.71 -15.72 -5.82
C ASP A 207 -12.30 -15.14 -4.54
N GLY A 208 -11.54 -15.12 -3.43
CA GLY A 208 -11.96 -14.49 -2.19
C GLY A 208 -12.17 -12.98 -2.35
N ILE A 209 -11.28 -12.27 -3.05
CA ILE A 209 -11.46 -10.84 -3.34
C ILE A 209 -12.76 -10.64 -4.13
N ASN A 210 -12.96 -11.42 -5.19
CA ASN A 210 -14.13 -11.31 -6.06
C ASN A 210 -15.42 -11.58 -5.27
N ASP A 211 -15.49 -12.67 -4.51
CA ASP A 211 -16.69 -13.01 -3.74
C ASP A 211 -17.06 -11.93 -2.71
N GLU A 212 -16.08 -11.32 -2.03
CA GLU A 212 -16.37 -10.22 -1.09
C GLU A 212 -16.87 -8.96 -1.81
N LEU A 213 -16.27 -8.62 -2.96
CA LEU A 213 -16.61 -7.40 -3.68
C LEU A 213 -17.89 -7.54 -4.49
N ASP A 214 -18.11 -8.66 -5.16
CA ASP A 214 -19.31 -8.96 -5.95
C ASP A 214 -20.55 -9.01 -5.05
N SER A 215 -20.44 -9.70 -3.90
CA SER A 215 -21.53 -9.74 -2.91
C SER A 215 -21.87 -8.37 -2.35
N TRP A 216 -20.90 -7.47 -2.23
CA TRP A 216 -21.11 -6.09 -1.81
C TRP A 216 -21.72 -5.21 -2.91
N LEU A 217 -21.26 -5.36 -4.15
CA LEU A 217 -21.75 -4.60 -5.31
C LEU A 217 -23.10 -5.10 -5.84
N GLY A 218 -23.52 -6.30 -5.43
CA GLY A 218 -24.76 -6.94 -5.88
C GLY A 218 -24.68 -7.44 -7.32
N VAL A 219 -23.50 -7.93 -7.73
CA VAL A 219 -23.22 -8.49 -9.07
C VAL A 219 -23.26 -10.01 -9.02
#